data_AF-A0A1D1W641-F1
#
_entry.id   AF-A0A1D1W641-F1
#
_cell.length_a   1.000
_cell.length_b   1.000
_cell.length_c   1.000
_cell.angle_alpha   90.00
_cell.angle_beta   90.00
_cell.angle_gamma   90.00
#
_symmetry.space_group_name_H-M   'P 1'
#
loop_
_entity.id
_entity.type
_entity.pdbx_description
1 polymer ?
#
loop_
_entity_poly.entity_id
_entity_poly.type
_entity_poly.pdbx_seq_one_letter_code
_entity_poly.pdbx_strand_id
1 'polypeptide(L)'
;MFLAALIYLELIVLSITTFANVGSAGYYQTENTSLFKTVSTPIISDINKLNTTWKAGNSYLDDVKLLHIKRRLGVLPRSNLTATLPSEASLKNRVRVKNIPKSFDARTRWPNCPSISEIRDQGSCGSCWALSTAEVATDRICIASNGNKQTHISAEDLLSCCTFSCGSGCGGGYPDSAWDYYVSTGIVSGGNFNSNEGCRPYTLPTCEHHVIGPFGPCPDEDEPLPACTKQCISSFGRSYKSDLHFGAEAYSVGRSAEKIQAEIMIHGPVVAAFNVFADFYTYRSGVYQQQRGESLGQHAVKLLGWGEENGVPYWLAANSWNPHWGELGFFRILRGSNHCGIESSITAGLPDL
;
A
#
# COMPACT_ATOMS: atom_id res chain seq x y z
N MET A 1 34.10 -6.16 -67.06
CA MET A 1 32.99 -5.65 -66.21
C MET A 1 31.69 -6.19 -66.76
N PHE A 2 30.81 -6.66 -65.88
CA PHE A 2 29.58 -7.45 -66.12
C PHE A 2 29.76 -8.96 -66.28
N LEU A 3 29.65 -9.67 -65.14
CA LEU A 3 28.93 -10.94 -64.99
C LEU A 3 29.10 -11.43 -63.54
N ALA A 4 28.26 -10.93 -62.63
CA ALA A 4 28.12 -11.44 -61.26
C ALA A 4 26.79 -10.98 -60.65
N ALA A 5 25.69 -11.55 -61.13
CA ALA A 5 24.38 -11.44 -60.48
C ALA A 5 23.57 -12.68 -60.88
N LEU A 6 23.87 -13.83 -60.26
CA LEU A 6 23.04 -15.06 -60.27
C LEU A 6 23.62 -16.14 -59.33
N ILE A 7 24.04 -15.76 -58.12
CA ILE A 7 24.40 -16.72 -57.05
C ILE A 7 23.83 -16.19 -55.74
N TYR A 8 22.51 -16.22 -55.58
CA TYR A 8 21.87 -16.03 -54.29
C TYR A 8 20.44 -16.60 -54.32
N LEU A 9 20.26 -17.80 -54.87
CA LEU A 9 18.96 -18.46 -54.79
C LEU A 9 18.98 -19.99 -54.95
N GLU A 10 19.98 -20.72 -54.44
CA GLU A 10 19.87 -22.20 -54.29
C GLU A 10 20.74 -22.74 -53.15
N LEU A 11 20.43 -22.37 -51.90
CA LEU A 11 21.01 -23.02 -50.70
C LEU A 11 20.01 -23.10 -49.54
N ILE A 12 18.70 -23.21 -49.83
CA ILE A 12 17.65 -23.42 -48.82
C ILE A 12 16.77 -24.59 -49.24
N VAL A 13 17.32 -25.81 -49.34
CA VAL A 13 16.58 -27.06 -49.06
C VAL A 13 17.65 -28.11 -48.68
N LEU A 14 17.38 -28.90 -47.64
CA LEU A 14 18.20 -29.98 -47.05
C LEU A 14 19.24 -29.60 -45.99
N SER A 15 18.75 -29.33 -44.77
CA SER A 15 19.40 -29.85 -43.56
C SER A 15 18.35 -30.01 -42.46
N ILE A 16 17.63 -31.13 -42.51
CA ILE A 16 16.80 -31.60 -41.39
C ILE A 16 17.76 -32.18 -40.35
N THR A 17 18.02 -31.41 -39.30
CA THR A 17 18.86 -31.75 -38.16
C THR A 17 18.15 -32.77 -37.25
N THR A 18 18.73 -33.96 -37.14
CA THR A 18 18.60 -34.88 -36.01
C THR A 18 19.68 -34.57 -34.96
N PHE A 19 19.43 -35.02 -33.72
CA PHE A 19 20.22 -34.90 -32.47
C PHE A 19 19.96 -33.68 -31.59
N ALA A 20 19.18 -33.88 -30.51
CA ALA A 20 19.74 -33.97 -29.15
C ALA A 20 18.66 -34.40 -28.13
N ASN A 21 18.99 -35.43 -27.36
CA ASN A 21 18.32 -35.82 -26.12
C ASN A 21 18.72 -34.89 -24.96
N VAL A 22 17.98 -35.03 -23.86
CA VAL A 22 18.27 -34.71 -22.45
C VAL A 22 17.43 -33.56 -21.89
N GLY A 23 16.61 -33.94 -20.90
CA GLY A 23 15.54 -33.15 -20.35
C GLY A 23 15.97 -32.01 -19.42
N SER A 24 15.07 -31.05 -19.30
CA SER A 24 14.84 -30.31 -18.07
C SER A 24 13.33 -30.19 -17.90
N ALA A 25 12.82 -30.77 -16.83
CA ALA A 25 11.44 -30.59 -16.39
C ALA A 25 11.30 -29.13 -15.92
N GLY A 26 10.90 -28.26 -16.83
CA GLY A 26 10.48 -26.90 -16.50
C GLY A 26 9.15 -26.95 -15.78
N TYR A 27 9.15 -26.57 -14.50
CA TYR A 27 7.96 -26.26 -13.71
C TYR A 27 7.19 -25.10 -14.37
N TYR A 28 6.30 -25.42 -15.31
CA TYR A 28 5.18 -24.53 -15.63
C TYR A 28 4.10 -24.80 -14.58
N GLN A 29 4.11 -24.00 -13.53
CA GLN A 29 3.05 -24.00 -12.53
C GLN A 29 1.81 -23.42 -13.20
N THR A 30 0.87 -24.29 -13.57
CA THR A 30 -0.43 -23.94 -14.09
C THR A 30 -1.09 -22.95 -13.13
N GLU A 31 -1.33 -21.71 -13.58
CA GLU A 31 -2.09 -20.72 -12.82
C GLU A 31 -3.46 -21.30 -12.49
N ASN A 32 -3.67 -21.57 -11.21
CA ASN A 32 -4.85 -22.25 -10.72
C ASN A 32 -6.05 -21.31 -10.87
N THR A 33 -6.90 -21.60 -11.86
CA THR A 33 -8.21 -20.96 -12.09
C THR A 33 -9.26 -21.38 -11.05
N SER A 34 -8.85 -21.98 -9.93
CA SER A 34 -9.76 -22.30 -8.83
C SER A 34 -10.39 -21.02 -8.30
N LEU A 35 -11.69 -20.91 -8.49
CA LEU A 35 -12.54 -19.96 -7.76
C LEU A 35 -12.16 -20.04 -6.28
N PHE A 36 -12.07 -18.92 -5.57
CA PHE A 36 -11.84 -18.85 -4.12
C PHE A 36 -13.10 -19.31 -3.35
N LYS A 37 -13.73 -20.38 -3.86
CA LYS A 37 -15.02 -20.89 -3.46
C LYS A 37 -14.83 -21.56 -2.11
N THR A 38 -15.55 -21.07 -1.11
CA THR A 38 -15.71 -21.71 0.21
C THR A 38 -14.56 -21.49 1.21
N VAL A 39 -14.00 -20.28 1.25
CA VAL A 39 -12.90 -19.94 2.17
C VAL A 39 -13.38 -19.09 3.35
N SER A 40 -14.30 -18.14 3.16
CA SER A 40 -14.64 -17.19 4.24
C SER A 40 -15.39 -17.87 5.39
N THR A 41 -16.44 -18.63 5.10
CA THR A 41 -17.30 -19.20 6.15
C THR A 41 -16.55 -20.20 7.07
N PRO A 42 -15.77 -21.17 6.54
CA PRO A 42 -14.96 -22.05 7.39
C PRO A 42 -13.90 -21.28 8.19
N ILE A 43 -13.19 -20.31 7.57
CA ILE A 43 -12.20 -19.49 8.29
C ILE A 43 -12.87 -18.71 9.42
N ILE A 44 -13.99 -18.02 9.17
CA ILE A 44 -14.71 -17.25 10.19
C ILE A 44 -15.11 -18.15 11.36
N SER A 45 -15.65 -19.34 11.07
CA SER A 45 -16.04 -20.32 12.10
C SER A 45 -14.84 -20.78 12.92
N ASP A 46 -13.74 -21.13 12.27
CA ASP A 46 -12.51 -21.61 12.91
C ASP A 46 -11.90 -20.53 13.81
N ILE A 47 -11.69 -19.32 13.29
CA ILE A 47 -11.11 -18.19 14.05
C ILE A 47 -11.94 -17.92 15.30
N ASN A 48 -13.26 -17.88 15.17
CA ASN A 48 -14.15 -17.56 16.29
C ASN A 48 -14.21 -18.69 17.34
N LYS A 49 -13.84 -19.93 16.99
CA LYS A 49 -13.69 -21.06 17.94
C LYS A 49 -12.34 -21.10 18.64
N LEU A 50 -11.27 -20.58 18.02
CA LEU A 50 -9.90 -20.64 18.54
C LEU A 50 -9.65 -19.73 19.76
N ASN A 51 -10.66 -18.98 20.22
CA ASN A 51 -10.55 -18.00 21.33
C ASN A 51 -9.32 -17.08 21.20
N THR A 52 -9.11 -16.56 20.00
CA THR A 52 -7.99 -15.66 19.69
C THR A 52 -8.25 -14.24 20.22
N THR A 53 -7.25 -13.36 20.04
CA THR A 53 -7.31 -11.95 20.40
C THR A 53 -8.13 -11.09 19.45
N TRP A 54 -8.73 -11.68 18.41
CA TRP A 54 -9.53 -10.97 17.43
C TRP A 54 -10.77 -11.78 17.03
N LYS A 55 -11.73 -11.11 16.39
CA LYS A 55 -12.95 -11.72 15.88
C LYS A 55 -13.01 -11.59 14.36
N ALA A 56 -13.38 -12.69 13.72
CA ALA A 56 -13.70 -12.72 12.31
C ALA A 56 -15.19 -12.42 12.11
N GLY A 57 -15.52 -11.64 11.08
CA GLY A 57 -16.88 -11.23 10.74
C GLY A 57 -17.25 -11.55 9.30
N ASN A 58 -18.53 -11.35 8.98
CA ASN A 58 -19.10 -11.63 7.66
C ASN A 58 -18.23 -11.03 6.55
N SER A 59 -17.88 -11.89 5.59
CA SER A 59 -17.07 -11.51 4.44
C SER A 59 -17.50 -12.32 3.22
N TYR A 60 -17.68 -11.66 2.07
CA TYR A 60 -18.16 -12.29 0.83
C TYR A 60 -17.02 -12.79 -0.08
N LEU A 61 -15.85 -13.17 0.49
CA LEU A 61 -14.69 -13.63 -0.30
C LEU A 61 -15.00 -14.78 -1.25
N ASP A 62 -16.04 -15.56 -0.97
CA ASP A 62 -16.44 -16.71 -1.77
C ASP A 62 -16.86 -16.34 -3.22
N ASP A 63 -17.20 -15.07 -3.46
CA ASP A 63 -17.66 -14.55 -4.75
C ASP A 63 -16.57 -13.77 -5.52
N VAL A 64 -15.39 -13.53 -4.93
CA VAL A 64 -14.31 -12.75 -5.55
C VAL A 64 -13.21 -13.69 -6.06
N LYS A 65 -12.74 -13.47 -7.30
CA LYS A 65 -11.62 -14.29 -7.83
C LYS A 65 -10.32 -13.95 -7.09
N LEU A 66 -9.56 -14.99 -6.75
CA LEU A 66 -8.26 -14.88 -6.07
C LEU A 66 -7.30 -13.90 -6.76
N LEU A 67 -7.31 -13.87 -8.09
CA LEU A 67 -6.47 -12.95 -8.86
C LEU A 67 -6.75 -11.48 -8.51
N HIS A 68 -8.03 -11.09 -8.35
CA HIS A 68 -8.40 -9.73 -8.00
C HIS A 68 -8.05 -9.39 -6.55
N ILE A 69 -8.23 -10.35 -5.64
CA ILE A 69 -7.74 -10.25 -4.25
C ILE A 69 -6.24 -9.92 -4.25
N LYS A 70 -5.43 -10.72 -4.96
CA LYS A 70 -3.97 -10.55 -5.01
C LYS A 70 -3.56 -9.23 -5.67
N ARG A 71 -4.25 -8.80 -6.73
CA ARG A 71 -3.93 -7.53 -7.43
C ARG A 71 -4.20 -6.29 -6.58
N ARG A 72 -5.16 -6.34 -5.66
CA ARG A 72 -5.42 -5.23 -4.71
C ARG A 72 -4.37 -5.14 -3.60
N LEU A 73 -3.57 -6.20 -3.39
CA LEU A 73 -2.40 -6.20 -2.51
C LEU A 73 -1.20 -5.64 -3.27
N GLY A 74 -1.17 -4.32 -3.35
CA GLY A 74 -0.35 -3.56 -4.30
C GLY A 74 1.11 -3.35 -3.91
N VAL A 75 1.68 -4.05 -2.93
CA VAL A 75 3.12 -3.91 -2.63
C VAL A 75 3.89 -4.99 -3.38
N LEU A 76 4.78 -4.54 -4.28
CA LEU A 76 5.62 -5.45 -5.05
C LEU A 76 6.82 -5.95 -4.24
N PRO A 77 7.23 -7.22 -4.40
CA PRO A 77 8.46 -7.72 -3.79
C PRO A 77 9.68 -7.05 -4.46
N ARG A 78 10.66 -6.62 -3.67
CA ARG A 78 11.97 -6.20 -4.21
C ARG A 78 12.87 -7.42 -4.41
N SER A 79 13.13 -7.77 -5.67
CA SER A 79 13.98 -8.91 -6.02
C SER A 79 15.48 -8.58 -6.11
N ASN A 80 15.88 -7.30 -6.22
CA ASN A 80 17.29 -6.87 -6.24
C ASN A 80 17.44 -5.42 -5.73
N LEU A 81 18.19 -5.24 -4.65
CA LEU A 81 18.38 -3.99 -3.91
C LEU A 81 19.50 -3.14 -4.54
N THR A 82 19.16 -1.96 -5.06
CA THR A 82 20.15 -0.87 -5.26
C THR A 82 19.71 0.48 -4.71
N ALA A 83 18.41 0.70 -4.44
CA ALA A 83 17.93 1.95 -3.85
C ALA A 83 17.16 1.67 -2.56
N THR A 84 17.86 1.36 -1.47
CA THR A 84 17.25 1.49 -0.13
C THR A 84 17.32 2.96 0.26
N LEU A 85 16.16 3.54 0.61
CA LEU A 85 16.13 4.84 1.28
C LEU A 85 17.16 4.87 2.43
N PRO A 86 17.78 6.02 2.70
CA PRO A 86 18.67 6.14 3.85
C PRO A 86 17.94 5.80 5.15
N SER A 87 18.67 5.36 6.18
CA SER A 87 18.07 5.10 7.50
C SER A 87 17.72 6.41 8.21
N GLU A 88 16.68 6.38 9.04
CA GLU A 88 16.33 7.42 10.01
C GLU A 88 17.51 7.85 10.91
N ALA A 89 18.51 6.98 11.07
CA ALA A 89 19.73 7.29 11.80
C ALA A 89 20.60 8.36 11.13
N SER A 90 20.40 8.62 9.83
CA SER A 90 21.12 9.63 9.05
C SER A 90 20.51 11.03 9.14
N LEU A 91 19.32 11.17 9.74
CA LEU A 91 18.64 12.46 9.91
C LEU A 91 19.48 13.38 10.79
N LYS A 92 19.75 14.60 10.30
CA LYS A 92 20.63 15.58 10.96
C LYS A 92 20.16 15.97 12.37
N ASN A 93 18.84 16.02 12.59
CA ASN A 93 18.21 16.48 13.84
C ASN A 93 17.49 15.33 14.57
N ARG A 94 18.19 14.22 14.80
CA ARG A 94 17.58 13.05 15.46
C ARG A 94 17.20 13.33 16.92
N VAL A 95 15.89 13.27 17.20
CA VAL A 95 15.37 13.35 18.57
C VAL A 95 15.43 11.96 19.22
N ARG A 96 15.97 11.89 20.44
CA ARG A 96 15.97 10.65 21.23
C ARG A 96 14.74 10.61 22.15
N VAL A 97 13.84 9.65 21.90
CA VAL A 97 12.75 9.33 22.82
C VAL A 97 13.29 8.46 23.95
N LYS A 98 13.18 8.93 25.20
CA LYS A 98 13.63 8.17 26.39
C LYS A 98 12.54 7.27 26.96
N ASN A 99 11.30 7.77 26.98
CA ASN A 99 10.16 7.08 27.59
C ASN A 99 9.06 6.93 26.53
N ILE A 100 8.81 5.70 26.12
CA ILE A 100 7.72 5.37 25.20
C ILE A 100 6.50 4.99 26.05
N PRO A 101 5.35 5.67 25.92
CA PRO A 101 4.15 5.34 26.69
C PRO A 101 3.59 3.96 26.28
N LYS A 102 2.83 3.33 27.19
CA LYS A 102 2.19 2.03 26.91
C LYS A 102 1.20 2.10 25.74
N SER A 103 0.54 3.24 25.57
CA SER A 103 -0.36 3.53 24.46
C SER A 103 -0.09 4.91 23.87
N PHE A 104 -0.35 5.05 22.58
CA PHE A 104 -0.23 6.30 21.85
C PHE A 104 -1.19 6.27 20.67
N ASP A 105 -1.86 7.40 20.43
CA ASP A 105 -2.73 7.60 19.28
C ASP A 105 -2.45 8.97 18.68
N ALA A 106 -1.97 9.00 17.44
CA ALA A 106 -1.63 10.23 16.73
C ALA A 106 -2.83 11.20 16.65
N ARG A 107 -4.06 10.68 16.58
CA ARG A 107 -5.29 11.50 16.50
C ARG A 107 -5.50 12.31 17.78
N THR A 108 -5.15 11.73 18.93
CA THR A 108 -5.21 12.41 20.23
C THR A 108 -4.02 13.34 20.43
N ARG A 109 -2.84 12.96 19.91
CA ARG A 109 -1.63 13.78 20.02
C ARG A 109 -1.70 15.06 19.19
N TRP A 110 -2.27 14.99 18.00
CA TRP A 110 -2.40 16.11 17.06
C TRP A 110 -3.87 16.33 16.66
N PRO A 111 -4.72 16.81 17.59
CA PRO A 111 -6.15 16.96 17.33
C PRO A 111 -6.47 18.02 16.26
N ASN A 112 -5.54 18.94 15.99
CA ASN A 112 -5.67 19.96 14.95
C ASN A 112 -5.37 19.42 13.54
N CYS A 113 -5.08 18.12 13.40
CA CYS A 113 -4.80 17.44 12.14
C CYS A 113 -5.86 16.37 11.86
N PRO A 114 -7.03 16.76 11.32
CA PRO A 114 -8.15 15.84 11.10
C PRO A 114 -7.83 14.73 10.10
N SER A 115 -6.91 14.96 9.16
CA SER A 115 -6.46 13.98 8.17
C SER A 115 -5.93 12.67 8.79
N ILE A 116 -5.41 12.73 10.03
CA ILE A 116 -4.89 11.55 10.73
C ILE A 116 -6.00 10.51 10.94
N SER A 117 -7.24 10.98 11.14
CA SER A 117 -8.43 10.15 11.36
C SER A 117 -9.12 9.74 10.07
N GLU A 118 -8.71 10.29 8.92
CA GLU A 118 -9.30 9.98 7.63
C GLU A 118 -8.92 8.57 7.17
N ILE A 119 -9.91 7.85 6.65
CA ILE A 119 -9.76 6.56 5.98
C ILE A 119 -10.10 6.76 4.52
N ARG A 120 -9.13 6.49 3.63
CA ARG A 120 -9.33 6.56 2.18
C ARG A 120 -9.70 5.18 1.62
N ASP A 121 -10.08 5.15 0.35
CA ASP A 121 -10.40 3.92 -0.38
C ASP A 121 -9.56 3.83 -1.66
N GLN A 122 -8.82 2.74 -1.81
CA GLN A 122 -8.00 2.47 -3.00
C GLN A 122 -8.83 2.04 -4.21
N GLY A 123 -10.11 1.69 -4.03
CA GLY A 123 -10.98 1.14 -5.06
C GLY A 123 -10.51 -0.26 -5.52
N SER A 124 -10.87 -0.65 -6.75
CA SER A 124 -10.41 -1.91 -7.34
C SER A 124 -9.02 -1.78 -8.00
N CYS A 125 -8.04 -1.28 -7.25
CA CYS A 125 -6.69 -1.01 -7.76
C CYS A 125 -5.65 -1.34 -6.69
N GLY A 126 -4.51 -1.92 -7.08
CA GLY A 126 -3.35 -2.17 -6.21
C GLY A 126 -2.56 -0.89 -5.87
N SER A 127 -3.24 0.19 -5.47
CA SER A 127 -2.64 1.51 -5.21
C SER A 127 -2.33 1.77 -3.74
N CYS A 128 -2.42 0.77 -2.86
CA CYS A 128 -2.15 0.91 -1.42
C CYS A 128 -0.79 1.57 -1.13
N TRP A 129 0.24 1.30 -1.94
CA TRP A 129 1.57 1.90 -1.85
C TRP A 129 1.54 3.43 -2.06
N ALA A 130 0.69 3.91 -2.98
CA ALA A 130 0.52 5.33 -3.27
C ALA A 130 -0.41 5.99 -2.25
N LEU A 131 -1.54 5.35 -1.90
CA LEU A 131 -2.50 5.88 -0.93
C LEU A 131 -1.87 6.06 0.45
N SER A 132 -1.25 5.01 1.00
CA SER A 132 -0.63 5.10 2.33
C SER A 132 0.49 6.15 2.39
N THR A 133 1.27 6.29 1.32
CA THR A 133 2.30 7.34 1.22
C THR A 133 1.67 8.74 1.20
N ALA A 134 0.62 8.94 0.40
CA ALA A 134 -0.08 10.21 0.33
C ALA A 134 -0.80 10.56 1.65
N GLU A 135 -1.41 9.59 2.33
CA GLU A 135 -2.00 9.76 3.67
C GLU A 135 -0.96 10.21 4.68
N VAL A 136 0.18 9.51 4.75
CA VAL A 136 1.24 9.85 5.70
C VAL A 136 1.86 11.21 5.37
N ALA A 137 2.09 11.53 4.10
CA ALA A 137 2.58 12.85 3.70
C ALA A 137 1.61 13.97 4.08
N THR A 138 0.30 13.76 3.87
CA THR A 138 -0.77 14.68 4.29
C THR A 138 -0.72 14.94 5.80
N ASP A 139 -0.66 13.86 6.60
CA ASP A 139 -0.61 13.94 8.06
C ASP A 139 0.64 14.69 8.53
N ARG A 140 1.78 14.40 7.92
CA ARG A 140 3.06 15.01 8.29
C ARG A 140 3.17 16.48 7.90
N ILE A 141 2.55 16.91 6.80
CA ILE A 141 2.43 18.34 6.44
C ILE A 141 1.66 19.08 7.54
N CYS A 142 0.54 18.51 8.00
CA CYS A 142 -0.23 19.11 9.07
C CYS A 142 0.55 19.15 10.40
N ILE A 143 1.18 18.04 10.78
CA ILE A 143 1.94 17.95 12.03
C ILE A 143 3.11 18.92 12.04
N ALA A 144 3.93 18.93 10.98
CA ALA A 144 5.11 19.79 10.89
C ALA A 144 4.75 21.29 10.80
N SER A 145 3.57 21.62 10.26
CA SER A 145 3.06 23.00 10.22
C SER A 145 2.27 23.41 11.47
N ASN A 146 2.18 22.55 12.49
CA ASN A 146 1.34 22.75 13.68
C ASN A 146 -0.14 23.03 13.34
N GLY A 147 -0.69 22.36 12.33
CA GLY A 147 -2.08 22.51 11.90
C GLY A 147 -2.34 23.65 10.90
N ASN A 148 -1.31 24.44 10.54
CA ASN A 148 -1.47 25.59 9.66
C ASN A 148 -1.60 25.23 8.17
N LYS A 149 -1.09 24.06 7.75
CA LYS A 149 -1.24 23.53 6.39
C LYS A 149 -1.95 22.18 6.47
N GLN A 150 -3.13 22.06 5.87
CA GLN A 150 -3.94 20.83 5.90
C GLN A 150 -4.18 20.30 4.47
N THR A 151 -3.14 20.32 3.64
CA THR A 151 -3.24 19.92 2.24
C THR A 151 -3.20 18.41 2.10
N HIS A 152 -4.25 17.82 1.52
CA HIS A 152 -4.24 16.43 1.06
C HIS A 152 -3.31 16.24 -0.12
N ILE A 153 -2.36 15.34 0.01
CA ILE A 153 -1.50 14.91 -1.09
C ILE A 153 -2.27 13.97 -2.02
N SER A 154 -2.13 14.19 -3.32
CA SER A 154 -2.82 13.43 -4.35
C SER A 154 -2.23 12.02 -4.50
N ALA A 155 -2.98 11.03 -4.03
CA ALA A 155 -2.69 9.64 -4.37
C ALA A 155 -2.84 9.37 -5.87
N GLU A 156 -3.73 10.11 -6.57
CA GLU A 156 -3.95 10.03 -8.01
C GLU A 156 -2.70 10.42 -8.81
N ASP A 157 -2.07 11.53 -8.42
CA ASP A 157 -0.90 12.05 -9.10
C ASP A 157 0.28 11.11 -8.90
N LEU A 158 0.50 10.65 -7.66
CA LEU A 158 1.52 9.66 -7.35
C LEU A 158 1.30 8.35 -8.11
N LEU A 159 0.07 7.82 -8.11
CA LEU A 159 -0.31 6.56 -8.77
C LEU A 159 -0.10 6.61 -10.28
N SER A 160 -0.53 7.70 -10.92
CA SER A 160 -0.56 7.81 -12.38
C SER A 160 0.75 8.33 -12.96
N CYS A 161 1.45 9.25 -12.27
CA CYS A 161 2.63 9.94 -12.79
C CYS A 161 3.97 9.39 -12.28
N CYS A 162 4.00 8.65 -11.17
CA CYS A 162 5.19 7.87 -10.82
C CYS A 162 5.14 6.52 -11.54
N THR A 163 5.70 6.47 -12.75
CA THR A 163 5.67 5.29 -13.62
C THR A 163 6.73 4.27 -13.18
N PHE A 164 7.75 4.03 -14.00
CA PHE A 164 8.69 2.91 -13.85
C PHE A 164 9.50 2.92 -12.55
N SER A 165 9.67 4.08 -11.91
CA SER A 165 10.41 4.19 -10.64
C SER A 165 9.61 3.69 -9.43
N CYS A 166 8.28 3.87 -9.43
CA CYS A 166 7.43 3.44 -8.32
C CYS A 166 6.80 2.07 -8.55
N GLY A 167 6.78 1.56 -9.78
CA GLY A 167 6.23 0.24 -10.10
C GLY A 167 5.32 0.30 -11.32
N SER A 168 4.14 -0.31 -11.19
CA SER A 168 3.20 -0.55 -12.28
C SER A 168 1.80 -0.01 -11.96
N GLY A 169 1.71 1.11 -11.23
CA GLY A 169 0.44 1.74 -10.90
C GLY A 169 -0.48 0.82 -10.10
N CYS A 170 -1.65 0.49 -10.65
CA CYS A 170 -2.60 -0.48 -10.08
C CYS A 170 -2.11 -1.93 -10.07
N GLY A 171 -1.07 -2.26 -10.85
CA GLY A 171 -0.37 -3.55 -10.77
C GLY A 171 0.55 -3.66 -9.54
N GLY A 172 0.63 -2.61 -8.72
CA GLY A 172 1.44 -2.54 -7.52
C GLY A 172 2.68 -1.66 -7.67
N GLY A 173 3.29 -1.33 -6.54
CA GLY A 173 4.44 -0.45 -6.46
C GLY A 173 5.19 -0.55 -5.14
N TYR A 174 6.11 0.40 -4.94
CA TYR A 174 7.06 0.41 -3.84
C TYR A 174 6.89 1.69 -3.00
N PRO A 175 6.52 1.58 -1.71
CA PRO A 175 6.38 2.75 -0.83
C PRO A 175 7.64 3.60 -0.70
N ASP A 176 8.83 3.00 -0.74
CA ASP A 176 10.09 3.74 -0.67
C ASP A 176 10.32 4.61 -1.92
N SER A 177 10.12 4.06 -3.12
CA SER A 177 10.17 4.83 -4.36
C SER A 177 9.13 5.96 -4.39
N ALA A 178 7.97 5.77 -3.75
CA ALA A 178 6.96 6.81 -3.65
C ALA A 178 7.43 8.01 -2.82
N TRP A 179 8.13 7.76 -1.72
CA TRP A 179 8.79 8.82 -0.94
C TRP A 179 9.91 9.50 -1.74
N ASP A 180 10.73 8.75 -2.48
CA ASP A 180 11.74 9.33 -3.37
C ASP A 180 11.12 10.23 -4.45
N TYR A 181 9.96 9.84 -5.00
CA TYR A 181 9.20 10.66 -5.94
C TYR A 181 8.69 11.95 -5.30
N TYR A 182 8.16 11.86 -4.07
CA TYR A 182 7.72 13.04 -3.31
C TYR A 182 8.85 14.04 -3.06
N VAL A 183 10.07 13.57 -2.80
CA VAL A 183 11.25 14.43 -2.61
C VAL A 183 11.75 15.00 -3.94
N SER A 184 11.93 14.15 -4.95
CA SER A 184 12.62 14.53 -6.20
C SER A 184 11.75 15.28 -7.21
N THR A 185 10.45 14.97 -7.25
CA THR A 185 9.52 15.47 -8.27
C THR A 185 8.41 16.33 -7.67
N GLY A 186 8.02 16.04 -6.43
CA GLY A 186 6.88 16.65 -5.78
C GLY A 186 5.55 16.05 -6.27
N ILE A 187 4.50 16.23 -5.47
CA ILE A 187 3.16 15.70 -5.72
C ILE A 187 2.16 16.83 -5.50
N VAL A 188 1.16 16.95 -6.37
CA VAL A 188 0.10 17.96 -6.19
C VAL A 188 -0.92 17.56 -5.12
N SER A 189 -1.80 18.49 -4.75
CA SER A 189 -2.89 18.18 -3.82
C SER A 189 -4.01 17.34 -4.45
N GLY A 190 -4.74 16.56 -3.65
CA GLY A 190 -5.83 15.71 -4.14
C GLY A 190 -6.54 14.88 -3.07
N GLY A 191 -7.82 15.16 -2.87
CA GLY A 191 -8.70 14.46 -1.94
C GLY A 191 -9.28 13.15 -2.49
N ASN A 192 -10.32 12.64 -1.84
CA ASN A 192 -10.98 11.38 -2.19
C ASN A 192 -11.78 11.46 -3.50
N PHE A 193 -12.23 10.29 -3.96
CA PHE A 193 -13.16 10.20 -5.08
C PHE A 193 -14.38 11.12 -4.89
N ASN A 194 -14.73 11.86 -5.94
CA ASN A 194 -15.82 12.84 -5.95
C ASN A 194 -15.76 13.96 -4.89
N SER A 195 -14.62 14.19 -4.24
CA SER A 195 -14.46 15.30 -3.27
C SER A 195 -14.36 16.68 -3.92
N ASN A 196 -13.91 16.74 -5.19
CA ASN A 196 -13.47 17.98 -5.86
C ASN A 196 -12.40 18.77 -5.06
N GLU A 197 -11.68 18.08 -4.18
CA GLU A 197 -10.66 18.65 -3.31
C GLU A 197 -9.28 18.50 -3.93
N GLY A 198 -8.54 19.62 -3.98
CA GLY A 198 -7.17 19.63 -4.50
C GLY A 198 -7.08 19.67 -6.02
N CYS A 199 -5.85 19.64 -6.52
CA CYS A 199 -5.53 19.67 -7.93
C CYS A 199 -5.99 18.39 -8.66
N ARG A 200 -5.67 17.22 -8.10
CA ARG A 200 -6.00 15.91 -8.67
C ARG A 200 -6.62 15.00 -7.62
N PRO A 201 -7.94 15.10 -7.37
CA PRO A 201 -8.65 14.13 -6.54
C PRO A 201 -8.55 12.72 -7.13
N TYR A 202 -8.69 11.71 -6.28
CA TYR A 202 -8.70 10.31 -6.70
C TYR A 202 -9.83 10.03 -7.68
N THR A 203 -9.56 9.29 -8.76
CA THR A 203 -10.55 9.07 -9.83
C THR A 203 -11.24 7.71 -9.75
N LEU A 204 -10.69 6.77 -8.98
CA LEU A 204 -11.25 5.44 -8.85
C LEU A 204 -12.38 5.43 -7.80
N PRO A 205 -13.53 4.82 -8.12
CA PRO A 205 -14.71 4.85 -7.26
C PRO A 205 -14.51 4.02 -5.99
N THR A 206 -15.14 4.49 -4.91
CA THR A 206 -15.29 3.76 -3.65
C THR A 206 -16.10 2.48 -3.87
N CYS A 207 -15.68 1.38 -3.25
CA CYS A 207 -16.36 0.10 -3.34
C CYS A 207 -16.19 -0.71 -2.04
N GLU A 208 -17.08 -1.67 -1.80
CA GLU A 208 -16.91 -2.53 -0.63
C GLU A 208 -15.78 -3.51 -0.83
N HIS A 209 -14.91 -3.56 0.18
CA HIS A 209 -13.84 -4.54 0.27
C HIS A 209 -14.33 -5.68 1.14
N HIS A 210 -14.88 -6.71 0.50
CA HIS A 210 -15.19 -8.02 1.12
C HIS A 210 -16.02 -7.93 2.41
N VAL A 211 -16.82 -6.86 2.56
CA VAL A 211 -17.78 -6.63 3.64
C VAL A 211 -19.12 -6.18 3.06
N ILE A 212 -20.22 -6.44 3.76
CA ILE A 212 -21.53 -5.94 3.34
C ILE A 212 -21.67 -4.49 3.78
N GLY A 213 -21.84 -3.59 2.83
CA GLY A 213 -22.02 -2.16 3.10
C GLY A 213 -22.89 -1.48 2.03
N PRO A 214 -23.06 -0.15 2.12
CA PRO A 214 -23.89 0.63 1.21
C PRO A 214 -23.29 0.76 -0.19
N PHE A 215 -21.99 0.50 -0.38
CA PHE A 215 -21.40 0.45 -1.72
C PHE A 215 -21.59 -0.94 -2.36
N GLY A 216 -21.52 -1.02 -3.69
CA GLY A 216 -21.43 -2.30 -4.38
C GLY A 216 -20.07 -2.97 -4.12
N PRO A 217 -19.93 -4.29 -4.37
CA PRO A 217 -18.64 -4.95 -4.27
C PRO A 217 -17.63 -4.33 -5.26
N CYS A 218 -16.36 -4.29 -4.88
CA CYS A 218 -15.31 -3.86 -5.81
C CYS A 218 -15.32 -4.70 -7.10
N PRO A 219 -15.35 -4.06 -8.28
CA PRO A 219 -15.41 -4.77 -9.56
C PRO A 219 -14.31 -5.81 -9.71
N ASP A 220 -14.67 -6.96 -10.28
CA ASP A 220 -13.73 -8.00 -10.71
C ASP A 220 -13.05 -7.65 -12.04
N GLU A 221 -13.28 -6.46 -12.58
CA GLU A 221 -12.59 -5.98 -13.77
C GLU A 221 -11.46 -5.05 -13.33
N ASP A 222 -10.33 -5.12 -14.05
CA ASP A 222 -9.23 -4.18 -13.82
C ASP A 222 -9.70 -2.81 -14.31
N GLU A 223 -9.88 -1.87 -13.40
CA GLU A 223 -10.05 -0.47 -13.79
C GLU A 223 -8.75 -0.01 -14.49
N PRO A 224 -8.83 0.59 -15.68
CA PRO A 224 -7.65 1.03 -16.40
C PRO A 224 -6.89 2.06 -15.53
N LEU A 225 -5.57 1.92 -15.48
CA LEU A 225 -4.72 2.87 -14.78
C LEU A 225 -5.04 4.29 -15.26
N PRO A 226 -5.39 5.23 -14.35
CA PRO A 226 -5.63 6.60 -14.76
C PRO A 226 -4.39 7.18 -15.44
N ALA A 227 -4.60 7.93 -16.53
CA ALA A 227 -3.50 8.55 -17.25
C ALA A 227 -2.80 9.61 -16.38
N CYS A 228 -1.48 9.72 -16.50
CA CYS A 228 -0.75 10.84 -15.92
C CYS A 228 -1.13 12.14 -16.64
N THR A 229 -1.96 12.96 -16.01
CA THR A 229 -2.33 14.29 -16.50
C THR A 229 -1.70 15.35 -15.60
N LYS A 230 -0.73 16.11 -16.12
CA LYS A 230 -0.10 17.24 -15.40
C LYS A 230 -0.98 18.49 -15.45
N GLN A 231 -2.25 18.34 -15.10
CA GLN A 231 -3.28 19.36 -15.10
C GLN A 231 -4.20 19.16 -13.89
N CYS A 232 -4.60 20.26 -13.26
CA CYS A 232 -5.58 20.21 -12.18
C CYS A 232 -7.00 20.16 -12.75
N ILE A 233 -7.95 19.69 -11.93
CA ILE A 233 -9.37 19.87 -12.20
C ILE A 233 -9.69 21.37 -12.36
N SER A 234 -10.64 21.67 -13.24
CA SER A 234 -10.98 23.05 -13.61
C SER A 234 -11.45 23.90 -12.43
N SER A 235 -12.08 23.29 -11.43
CA SER A 235 -12.58 23.96 -10.23
C SER A 235 -11.49 24.40 -9.24
N PHE A 236 -10.26 23.88 -9.33
CA PHE A 236 -9.22 24.12 -8.33
C PHE A 236 -8.57 25.51 -8.42
N GLY A 237 -8.62 26.16 -9.60
CA GLY A 237 -8.17 27.54 -9.79
C GLY A 237 -6.65 27.78 -9.76
N ARG A 238 -5.82 26.78 -9.43
CA ARG A 238 -4.35 26.83 -9.52
C ARG A 238 -3.82 25.87 -10.59
N SER A 239 -2.64 26.17 -11.12
CA SER A 239 -1.96 25.28 -12.06
C SER A 239 -1.31 24.10 -11.35
N TYR A 240 -1.12 23.00 -12.08
CA TYR A 240 -0.41 21.81 -11.59
C TYR A 240 0.96 22.17 -10.99
N LYS A 241 1.77 22.93 -11.73
CA LYS A 241 3.13 23.30 -11.31
C LYS A 241 3.15 24.15 -10.04
N SER A 242 2.15 25.03 -9.86
CA SER A 242 2.05 25.88 -8.67
C SER A 242 1.51 25.17 -7.43
N ASP A 243 1.03 23.94 -7.58
CA ASP A 243 0.47 23.14 -6.49
C ASP A 243 1.36 21.96 -6.12
N LEU A 244 2.59 21.88 -6.63
CA LEU A 244 3.53 20.83 -6.25
C LEU A 244 3.98 21.03 -4.79
N HIS A 245 3.85 19.98 -4.00
CA HIS A 245 4.37 19.86 -2.65
C HIS A 245 5.54 18.88 -2.64
N PHE A 246 6.61 19.21 -1.92
CA PHE A 246 7.85 18.44 -1.90
C PHE A 246 8.14 17.90 -0.51
N GLY A 247 8.80 16.73 -0.49
CA GLY A 247 9.47 16.23 0.70
C GLY A 247 10.89 16.80 0.79
N ALA A 248 11.34 17.11 2.00
CA ALA A 248 12.73 17.47 2.26
C ALA A 248 13.64 16.23 2.31
N GLU A 249 13.15 15.15 2.94
CA GLU A 249 13.91 13.90 3.14
C GLU A 249 12.97 12.69 3.07
N ALA A 250 13.48 11.58 2.54
CA ALA A 250 12.83 10.27 2.50
C ALA A 250 13.75 9.23 3.14
N TYR A 251 13.22 8.36 4.00
CA TYR A 251 14.02 7.41 4.78
C TYR A 251 13.24 6.15 5.18
N SER A 252 14.00 5.11 5.50
CA SER A 252 13.49 3.91 6.17
C SER A 252 13.67 4.01 7.67
N VAL A 253 12.74 3.45 8.44
CA VAL A 253 12.84 3.37 9.90
C VAL A 253 13.32 1.97 10.29
N GLY A 254 14.24 1.89 11.25
CA GLY A 254 14.70 0.60 11.74
C GLY A 254 13.59 -0.28 12.32
N ARG A 255 13.76 -1.59 12.16
CA ARG A 255 12.72 -2.63 12.32
C ARG A 255 12.31 -2.97 13.75
N SER A 256 12.78 -2.23 14.76
CA SER A 256 12.44 -2.47 16.16
C SER A 256 11.22 -1.64 16.55
N ALA A 257 10.31 -2.21 17.36
CA ALA A 257 9.12 -1.50 17.81
C ALA A 257 9.44 -0.15 18.44
N GLU A 258 10.51 -0.03 19.21
CA GLU A 258 10.91 1.21 19.89
C GLU A 258 11.28 2.32 18.91
N LYS A 259 11.91 1.98 17.78
CA LYS A 259 12.28 2.94 16.74
C LYS A 259 11.05 3.43 15.98
N ILE A 260 10.14 2.52 15.65
CA ILE A 260 8.89 2.84 14.97
C ILE A 260 8.00 3.70 15.88
N GLN A 261 7.90 3.35 17.17
CA GLN A 261 7.21 4.15 18.18
C GLN A 261 7.82 5.55 18.32
N ALA A 262 9.16 5.63 18.40
CA ALA A 262 9.85 6.90 18.49
C ALA A 262 9.58 7.78 17.26
N GLU A 263 9.67 7.21 16.06
CA GLU A 263 9.37 7.92 14.81
C GLU A 263 7.94 8.46 14.81
N ILE A 264 6.96 7.61 15.15
CA ILE A 264 5.55 8.01 15.19
C ILE A 264 5.33 9.11 16.23
N MET A 265 5.97 9.06 17.39
CA MET A 265 5.87 10.10 18.43
C MET A 265 6.43 11.46 18.02
N ILE A 266 7.52 11.47 17.24
CA ILE A 266 8.22 12.70 16.88
C ILE A 266 7.58 13.34 15.65
N HIS A 267 7.34 12.54 14.61
CA HIS A 267 7.02 13.03 13.28
C HIS A 267 5.60 12.68 12.82
N GLY A 268 4.89 11.83 13.56
CA GLY A 268 3.56 11.37 13.17
C GLY A 268 3.59 10.05 12.38
N PRO A 269 2.44 9.67 11.79
CA PRO A 269 2.27 8.36 11.15
C PRO A 269 3.38 7.95 10.18
N VAL A 270 3.51 6.65 9.93
CA VAL A 270 4.49 6.05 8.99
C VAL A 270 3.79 5.08 8.06
N VAL A 271 4.39 4.81 6.89
CA VAL A 271 3.91 3.74 6.01
C VAL A 271 4.55 2.42 6.45
N ALA A 272 3.74 1.39 6.64
CA ALA A 272 4.19 0.03 6.87
C ALA A 272 3.68 -0.90 5.77
N ALA A 273 4.53 -1.82 5.30
CA ALA A 273 4.08 -2.94 4.48
C ALA A 273 4.10 -4.25 5.28
N PHE A 274 3.10 -5.09 5.07
CA PHE A 274 3.00 -6.41 5.70
C PHE A 274 2.39 -7.44 4.77
N ASN A 275 2.61 -8.71 5.09
CA ASN A 275 2.06 -9.83 4.37
C ASN A 275 0.61 -10.10 4.80
N VAL A 276 -0.31 -10.04 3.86
CA VAL A 276 -1.73 -10.32 4.08
C VAL A 276 -2.02 -11.78 3.83
N PHE A 277 -2.73 -12.40 4.78
CA PHE A 277 -3.20 -13.77 4.69
C PHE A 277 -4.72 -13.81 4.47
N ALA A 278 -5.24 -14.93 3.98
CA ALA A 278 -6.67 -15.04 3.67
C ALA A 278 -7.58 -14.79 4.88
N ASP A 279 -7.13 -15.09 6.11
CA ASP A 279 -7.92 -14.82 7.31
C ASP A 279 -8.04 -13.33 7.66
N PHE A 280 -7.07 -12.49 7.27
CA PHE A 280 -7.12 -11.04 7.51
C PHE A 280 -8.28 -10.35 6.82
N TYR A 281 -8.71 -10.86 5.66
CA TYR A 281 -9.89 -10.35 4.96
C TYR A 281 -11.16 -10.50 5.79
N THR A 282 -11.20 -11.48 6.69
CA THR A 282 -12.34 -11.69 7.60
C THR A 282 -12.27 -10.83 8.86
N TYR A 283 -11.23 -10.01 9.03
CA TYR A 283 -11.03 -9.21 10.24
C TYR A 283 -12.21 -8.28 10.52
N ARG A 284 -12.69 -8.32 11.77
CA ARG A 284 -13.74 -7.43 12.26
C ARG A 284 -13.31 -6.53 13.42
N SER A 285 -12.59 -7.08 14.40
CA SER A 285 -12.17 -6.34 15.60
C SER A 285 -11.13 -7.09 16.42
N GLY A 286 -10.48 -6.39 17.36
CA GLY A 286 -9.47 -6.95 18.26
C GLY A 286 -8.06 -6.92 17.68
N VAL A 287 -7.11 -7.58 18.34
CA VAL A 287 -5.70 -7.60 17.91
C VAL A 287 -5.48 -8.78 16.95
N TYR A 288 -5.35 -8.51 15.66
CA TYR A 288 -5.13 -9.52 14.63
C TYR A 288 -3.84 -10.29 14.85
N GLN A 289 -3.97 -11.61 14.79
CA GLN A 289 -2.89 -12.59 14.76
C GLN A 289 -3.28 -13.67 13.75
N GLN A 290 -2.41 -13.94 12.78
CA GLN A 290 -2.66 -14.91 11.73
C GLN A 290 -2.80 -16.31 12.33
N GLN A 291 -3.80 -17.06 11.88
CA GLN A 291 -4.08 -18.44 12.31
C GLN A 291 -4.35 -19.38 11.15
N ARG A 292 -4.99 -18.87 10.10
CA ARG A 292 -5.51 -19.67 8.97
C ARG A 292 -5.24 -18.96 7.65
N GLY A 293 -5.44 -19.70 6.56
CA GLY A 293 -5.31 -19.15 5.21
C GLY A 293 -3.88 -19.05 4.71
N GLU A 294 -3.76 -19.07 3.39
CA GLU A 294 -2.50 -18.87 2.69
C GLU A 294 -2.10 -17.40 2.65
N SER A 295 -0.81 -17.17 2.37
CA SER A 295 -0.27 -15.86 2.05
C SER A 295 -0.82 -15.39 0.70
N LEU A 296 -1.39 -14.20 0.65
CA LEU A 296 -2.02 -13.65 -0.55
C LEU A 296 -1.12 -12.64 -1.27
N GLY A 297 -0.37 -11.83 -0.52
CA GLY A 297 0.48 -10.78 -1.07
C GLY A 297 0.83 -9.74 0.00
N GLN A 298 1.53 -8.69 -0.40
CA GLN A 298 1.90 -7.60 0.50
C GLN A 298 1.00 -6.38 0.33
N HIS A 299 0.69 -5.72 1.44
CA HIS A 299 -0.17 -4.54 1.49
C HIS A 299 0.50 -3.43 2.28
N ALA A 300 0.29 -2.18 1.86
CA ALA A 300 0.81 -1.00 2.55
C ALA A 300 -0.31 -0.27 3.30
N VAL A 301 -0.02 0.13 4.53
CA VAL A 301 -0.96 0.77 5.47
C VAL A 301 -0.30 1.92 6.20
N LYS A 302 -1.11 2.81 6.78
CA LYS A 302 -0.64 3.89 7.66
C LYS A 302 -0.63 3.39 9.12
N LEU A 303 0.55 3.32 9.75
CA LEU A 303 0.67 3.11 11.20
C LEU A 303 0.64 4.45 11.93
N LEU A 304 -0.29 4.60 12.89
CA LEU A 304 -0.53 5.87 13.57
C LEU A 304 -0.52 5.78 15.10
N GLY A 305 -0.28 4.61 15.67
CA GLY A 305 -0.30 4.45 17.12
C GLY A 305 -0.08 3.03 17.59
N TRP A 306 -0.22 2.82 18.89
CA TRP A 306 -0.10 1.52 19.54
C TRP A 306 -0.83 1.50 20.87
N GLY A 307 -1.01 0.31 21.40
CA GLY A 307 -1.51 0.10 22.75
C GLY A 307 -1.27 -1.32 23.22
N GLU A 308 -2.07 -1.71 24.21
CA GLU A 308 -2.14 -3.05 24.77
C GLU A 308 -3.61 -3.35 25.10
N GLU A 309 -4.11 -4.51 24.67
CA GLU A 309 -5.45 -4.99 25.01
C GLU A 309 -5.31 -6.35 25.69
N ASN A 310 -5.78 -6.47 26.93
CA ASN A 310 -5.70 -7.72 27.71
C ASN A 310 -4.28 -8.33 27.76
N GLY A 311 -3.25 -7.49 27.92
CA GLY A 311 -1.85 -7.92 27.94
C GLY A 311 -1.22 -8.15 26.55
N VAL A 312 -1.97 -7.92 25.47
CA VAL A 312 -1.50 -8.15 24.09
C VAL A 312 -1.14 -6.81 23.45
N PRO A 313 0.15 -6.55 23.18
CA PRO A 313 0.58 -5.30 22.54
C PRO A 313 0.14 -5.26 21.07
N TYR A 314 -0.32 -4.09 20.61
CA TYR A 314 -0.74 -3.91 19.23
C TYR A 314 -0.20 -2.63 18.61
N TRP A 315 -0.11 -2.63 17.27
CA TRP A 315 -0.07 -1.44 16.43
C TRP A 315 -1.49 -1.03 16.04
N LEU A 316 -1.77 0.27 16.01
CA LEU A 316 -2.98 0.86 15.45
C LEU A 316 -2.68 1.31 14.01
N ALA A 317 -3.42 0.76 13.06
CA ALA A 317 -3.23 0.98 11.64
C ALA A 317 -4.53 1.47 10.98
N ALA A 318 -4.40 2.39 10.04
CA ALA A 318 -5.45 2.78 9.11
C ALA A 318 -5.27 1.99 7.80
N ASN A 319 -6.35 1.37 7.33
CA ASN A 319 -6.37 0.64 6.08
C ASN A 319 -6.88 1.56 4.94
N SER A 320 -6.71 1.12 3.70
CA SER A 320 -7.14 1.82 2.49
C SER A 320 -8.38 1.18 1.84
N TRP A 321 -9.23 0.55 2.65
CA TRP A 321 -10.37 -0.29 2.23
C TRP A 321 -11.71 0.27 2.72
N ASN A 322 -11.83 1.60 2.76
CA ASN A 322 -13.00 2.34 3.21
C ASN A 322 -13.35 2.15 4.72
N PRO A 323 -14.23 3.01 5.29
CA PRO A 323 -14.59 2.94 6.72
C PRO A 323 -15.53 1.79 7.11
N HIS A 324 -16.10 1.03 6.19
CA HIS A 324 -17.01 -0.08 6.52
C HIS A 324 -16.26 -1.37 6.87
N TRP A 325 -15.01 -1.49 6.42
CA TRP A 325 -14.13 -2.59 6.77
C TRP A 325 -13.57 -2.46 8.19
N GLY A 326 -13.40 -3.59 8.90
CA GLY A 326 -12.72 -3.64 10.20
C GLY A 326 -13.34 -2.75 11.28
N GLU A 327 -12.50 -1.99 11.99
CA GLU A 327 -12.85 -1.09 13.09
C GLU A 327 -13.00 0.35 12.58
N LEU A 328 -14.01 0.61 11.73
CA LEU A 328 -14.21 1.88 11.04
C LEU A 328 -13.06 2.23 10.07
N GLY A 329 -12.58 1.24 9.31
CA GLY A 329 -11.43 1.34 8.42
C GLY A 329 -10.07 1.15 9.11
N PHE A 330 -10.06 1.13 10.44
CA PHE A 330 -8.86 0.82 11.23
C PHE A 330 -8.77 -0.67 11.55
N PHE A 331 -7.58 -1.09 11.94
CA PHE A 331 -7.35 -2.39 12.55
C PHE A 331 -6.20 -2.34 13.55
N ARG A 332 -6.13 -3.38 14.37
CA ARG A 332 -5.05 -3.60 15.31
C ARG A 332 -4.34 -4.91 14.98
N ILE A 333 -3.02 -4.90 14.99
CA ILE A 333 -2.16 -6.06 14.66
C ILE A 333 -1.09 -6.23 15.73
N LEU A 334 -0.72 -7.47 16.05
CA LEU A 334 0.28 -7.79 17.06
C LEU A 334 1.59 -7.02 16.83
N ARG A 335 2.06 -6.35 17.88
CA ARG A 335 3.30 -5.55 17.90
C ARG A 335 4.41 -6.25 18.67
N GLY A 336 5.66 -6.04 18.26
CA GLY A 336 6.87 -6.46 18.98
C GLY A 336 7.39 -7.83 18.58
N SER A 337 6.72 -8.51 17.66
CA SER A 337 7.13 -9.82 17.12
C SER A 337 7.35 -9.79 15.61
N ASN A 338 7.32 -8.60 14.98
CA ASN A 338 7.30 -8.43 13.53
C ASN A 338 6.23 -9.31 12.85
N HIS A 339 5.05 -9.42 13.49
CA HIS A 339 3.95 -10.27 13.04
C HIS A 339 3.55 -9.94 11.61
N CYS A 340 3.42 -10.96 10.75
CA CYS A 340 3.19 -10.79 9.30
C CYS A 340 4.21 -9.87 8.59
N GLY A 341 5.36 -9.57 9.19
CA GLY A 341 6.35 -8.65 8.63
C GLY A 341 6.04 -7.16 8.80
N ILE A 342 5.02 -6.77 9.59
CA ILE A 342 4.55 -5.37 9.71
C ILE A 342 5.63 -4.38 10.16
N GLU A 343 6.68 -4.84 10.84
CA GLU A 343 7.79 -4.00 11.33
C GLU A 343 9.00 -4.02 10.37
N SER A 344 8.90 -4.73 9.24
CA SER A 344 10.04 -5.01 8.36
C SER A 344 10.29 -3.93 7.31
N SER A 345 9.23 -3.30 6.82
CA SER A 345 9.28 -2.27 5.79
C SER A 345 8.51 -1.06 6.27
N ILE A 346 9.23 -0.19 6.99
CA ILE A 346 8.70 1.07 7.52
C ILE A 346 9.37 2.21 6.77
N THR A 347 8.58 3.02 6.08
CA THR A 347 9.07 4.14 5.29
C THR A 347 8.35 5.42 5.68
N ALA A 348 9.08 6.52 5.59
CA ALA A 348 8.62 7.83 5.99
C ALA A 348 9.37 8.93 5.25
N GLY A 349 8.85 10.14 5.33
CA GLY A 349 9.55 11.34 4.88
C GLY A 349 9.17 12.57 5.70
N LEU A 350 9.93 13.64 5.55
CA LEU A 350 9.64 14.94 6.14
C LEU A 350 9.19 15.91 5.03
N PRO A 351 8.16 16.72 5.25
CA PRO A 351 7.74 17.73 4.27
C PRO A 351 8.75 18.89 4.20
N ASP A 352 8.90 19.48 3.01
CA ASP A 352 9.60 20.75 2.79
C ASP A 352 8.60 21.90 2.97
N LEU A 353 8.67 22.62 4.10
CA LEU A 353 7.63 23.57 4.55
C LEU A 353 8.01 25.04 4.48
#